data_AF-A0AAU4EIG0-F1
#
_entry.id   AF-A0AAU4EIG0-F1
#
_cell.length_a   1.000
_cell.length_b   1.000
_cell.length_c   1.000
_cell.angle_alpha   90.00
_cell.angle_beta   90.00
_cell.angle_gamma   90.00
#
_symmetry.space_group_name_H-M   'P 1'
#
loop_
_entity.id
_entity.type
_entity.pdbx_description
1 polymer ?
#
loop_
_entity_poly.entity_id
_entity_poly.type
_entity_poly.pdbx_seq_one_letter_code
_entity_poly.pdbx_strand_id
1 'polypeptide(L)'
;MFATAFVTRGGPAATLGRYRSDAIPEAGAGFIAAEGHAWHVRCVTARRVALLGLLALLAGCSTPSPPARLSPPIPGDPLDLAAYAAHPCDLLPAPQLVRFFITRPGTVSAGADGLTCSWTPSDTTAMTYRASIGAGGLERVYDRKSGFPVFEPTAVHSYPAVHLEHVAGHCRIVVGVTDSTILDIVIDARDATLAAYDDPCAEAESFAGAALGYQGHRAP
;
A
#
# COMPACT_ATOMS: atom_id res chain seq x y z
N MET A 1 35.93 -26.89 -46.26
CA MET A 1 37.05 -26.12 -46.84
C MET A 1 36.64 -24.67 -46.91
N PHE A 2 37.49 -23.78 -46.39
CA PHE A 2 37.41 -22.31 -46.32
C PHE A 2 36.31 -21.70 -45.43
N ALA A 3 36.50 -20.59 -44.73
CA ALA A 3 37.60 -20.00 -43.96
C ALA A 3 37.01 -18.73 -43.32
N THR A 4 37.23 -18.59 -42.02
CA THR A 4 37.39 -17.38 -41.18
C THR A 4 37.12 -15.99 -41.76
N ALA A 5 36.36 -15.15 -41.04
CA ALA A 5 36.76 -13.78 -40.71
C ALA A 5 35.98 -13.20 -39.51
N PHE A 6 36.73 -12.95 -38.43
CA PHE A 6 36.40 -12.11 -37.28
C PHE A 6 36.49 -10.63 -37.70
N VAL A 7 35.56 -9.78 -37.26
CA VAL A 7 35.78 -8.33 -37.21
C VAL A 7 35.41 -7.82 -35.81
N THR A 8 36.45 -7.43 -35.08
CA THR A 8 36.41 -6.68 -33.82
C THR A 8 37.07 -5.31 -34.04
N ARG A 9 36.43 -4.24 -33.54
CA ARG A 9 36.95 -2.91 -33.12
C ARG A 9 35.88 -1.85 -33.39
N GLY A 10 35.62 -0.86 -32.55
CA GLY A 10 36.29 -0.44 -31.32
C GLY A 10 35.45 0.62 -30.62
N GLY A 11 35.35 0.54 -29.29
CA GLY A 11 34.73 1.56 -28.47
C GLY A 11 35.71 2.68 -28.13
N PRO A 12 35.25 3.93 -27.95
CA PRO A 12 36.05 4.98 -27.36
C PRO A 12 36.06 4.86 -25.83
N ALA A 13 37.27 4.89 -25.28
CA ALA A 13 37.56 5.03 -23.87
C ALA A 13 37.14 6.42 -23.38
N ALA A 14 36.34 6.48 -22.31
CA ALA A 14 36.10 7.70 -21.56
C ALA A 14 36.88 7.68 -20.25
N THR A 15 37.76 8.67 -20.18
CA THR A 15 38.76 9.06 -19.19
C THR A 15 38.30 9.05 -17.73
N LEU A 16 39.18 8.51 -16.88
CA LEU A 16 39.17 8.59 -15.42
C LEU A 16 39.28 10.05 -14.94
N GLY A 17 38.22 10.58 -14.35
CA GLY A 17 38.25 11.80 -13.55
C GLY A 17 38.53 11.48 -12.08
N ARG A 18 39.78 11.67 -11.63
CA ARG A 18 40.13 11.77 -10.21
C ARG A 18 39.40 12.98 -9.63
N TYR A 19 38.41 12.77 -8.76
CA TYR A 19 37.91 13.84 -7.91
C TYR A 19 38.58 13.75 -6.53
N ARG A 20 39.22 14.88 -6.21
CA ARG A 20 40.13 15.13 -5.11
C ARG A 20 39.34 15.27 -3.81
N SER A 21 39.82 14.57 -2.79
CA SER A 21 39.41 14.75 -1.40
C SER A 21 39.88 16.13 -0.93
N ASP A 22 38.96 17.01 -0.56
CA ASP A 22 39.24 18.18 0.26
C ASP A 22 38.18 18.30 1.36
N ALA A 23 38.68 18.68 2.53
CA ALA A 23 38.08 18.54 3.84
C ALA A 23 37.01 19.59 4.19
N ILE A 24 36.02 19.12 4.95
CA ILE A 24 35.33 19.69 6.12
C ILE A 24 35.51 21.20 6.37
N PRO A 25 34.39 21.92 6.56
CA PRO A 25 34.16 22.57 7.84
C PRO A 25 32.88 22.09 8.53
N GLU A 26 33.02 21.84 9.84
CA GLU A 26 31.97 21.58 10.80
C GLU A 26 30.89 22.66 10.75
N ALA A 27 29.64 22.25 10.54
CA ALA A 27 28.48 23.11 10.72
C ALA A 27 27.44 22.38 11.56
N GLY A 28 27.35 22.82 12.82
CA GLY A 28 26.09 22.94 13.54
C GLY A 28 25.34 21.65 13.84
N ALA A 29 25.61 21.11 15.02
CA ALA A 29 24.65 20.32 15.77
C ALA A 29 23.35 21.14 15.96
N GLY A 30 22.37 20.90 15.10
CA GLY A 30 21.00 21.36 15.21
C GLY A 30 20.10 20.17 15.53
N PHE A 31 20.14 19.72 16.79
CA PHE A 31 19.14 18.83 17.36
C PHE A 31 17.80 19.58 17.36
N ILE A 32 16.96 19.42 16.33
CA ILE A 32 15.54 19.72 16.46
C ILE A 32 14.92 18.48 17.11
N ALA A 33 14.94 18.48 18.44
CA ALA A 33 14.08 17.63 19.23
C ALA A 33 12.64 17.88 18.77
N ALA A 34 12.03 16.89 18.14
CA ALA A 34 10.59 16.86 17.96
C ALA A 34 9.97 16.94 19.36
N GLU A 35 9.35 18.07 19.65
CA GLU A 35 8.59 18.30 20.87
C GLU A 35 7.50 17.23 20.93
N GLY A 36 7.75 16.23 21.77
CA GLY A 36 6.71 15.36 22.25
C GLY A 36 5.67 16.25 22.89
N HIS A 37 4.53 16.41 22.22
CA HIS A 37 3.32 16.93 22.83
C HIS A 37 2.91 15.93 23.91
N ALA A 38 3.57 16.03 25.05
CA ALA A 38 3.13 15.53 26.31
C ALA A 38 1.77 16.19 26.54
N TRP A 39 0.72 15.41 26.30
CA TRP A 39 -0.59 15.69 26.84
C TRP A 39 -0.41 15.75 28.35
N HIS A 40 -0.17 16.96 28.86
CA HIS A 40 -0.23 17.25 30.27
C HIS A 40 -1.67 17.00 30.70
N VAL A 41 -1.95 15.76 31.10
CA VAL A 41 -3.03 15.45 32.00
C VAL A 41 -2.71 16.24 33.26
N ARG A 42 -3.31 17.42 33.37
CA ARG A 42 -3.31 18.22 34.59
C ARG A 42 -4.11 17.44 35.63
N CYS A 43 -3.49 16.45 36.25
CA CYS A 43 -3.92 15.95 37.54
C CYS A 43 -3.69 17.09 38.53
N VAL A 44 -4.75 17.85 38.80
CA VAL A 44 -4.81 18.82 39.88
C VAL A 44 -4.48 18.06 41.16
N THR A 45 -3.26 18.26 41.67
CA THR A 45 -2.83 17.77 42.96
C THR A 45 -3.59 18.56 44.02
N ALA A 46 -4.73 18.02 44.46
CA ALA A 46 -5.49 18.54 45.58
C ALA A 46 -4.66 18.37 46.86
N ARG A 47 -3.97 19.45 47.25
CA ARG A 47 -3.18 19.55 48.47
C ARG A 47 -4.14 19.66 49.66
N ARG A 48 -4.23 18.57 50.42
CA ARG A 48 -4.68 18.43 51.82
C ARG A 48 -5.55 19.57 52.39
N VAL A 49 -6.85 19.33 52.52
CA VAL A 49 -7.67 19.90 53.60
C VAL A 49 -8.32 18.73 54.34
N ALA A 50 -8.03 18.64 55.64
CA ALA A 50 -8.58 17.63 56.54
C ALA A 50 -9.91 18.12 57.14
N LEU A 51 -10.75 17.13 57.46
CA LEU A 51 -11.87 17.10 58.42
C LEU A 51 -13.32 17.17 57.89
N LEU A 52 -14.02 16.08 58.20
CA LEU A 52 -15.45 15.91 58.50
C LEU A 52 -16.47 16.08 57.35
N GLY A 53 -16.97 14.96 56.85
CA GLY A 53 -18.17 14.93 56.01
C GLY A 53 -18.33 13.64 55.23
N LEU A 54 -19.14 12.72 55.75
CA LEU A 54 -19.56 11.47 55.11
C LEU A 54 -20.45 11.77 53.89
N LEU A 55 -19.87 11.98 52.71
CA LEU A 55 -20.58 12.00 51.43
C LEU A 55 -19.65 11.41 50.38
N ALA A 56 -19.73 10.09 50.21
CA ALA A 56 -19.06 9.36 49.14
C ALA A 56 -19.71 9.74 47.80
N LEU A 57 -19.25 10.84 47.21
CA LEU A 57 -19.48 11.14 45.81
C LEU A 57 -18.78 10.05 44.99
N LEU A 58 -19.58 9.12 44.45
CA LEU A 58 -19.16 8.20 43.40
C LEU A 58 -18.78 9.04 42.17
N ALA A 59 -17.54 9.54 42.16
CA ALA A 59 -16.90 10.08 40.97
C ALA A 59 -16.68 8.90 40.03
N GLY A 60 -17.73 8.55 39.28
CA GLY A 60 -17.66 7.58 38.20
C GLY A 60 -16.67 8.11 37.16
N CYS A 61 -15.47 7.52 37.13
CA CYS A 61 -14.58 7.64 35.99
C CYS A 61 -15.32 7.09 34.78
N SER A 62 -15.96 7.97 34.02
CA SER A 62 -16.48 7.64 32.70
C SER A 62 -15.26 7.47 31.81
N THR A 63 -14.78 6.24 31.68
CA THR A 63 -13.72 5.91 30.72
C THR A 63 -14.22 6.35 29.35
N PRO A 64 -13.50 7.23 28.63
CA PRO A 64 -13.91 7.59 27.28
C PRO A 64 -14.00 6.32 26.45
N SER A 65 -15.18 6.06 25.86
CA SER A 65 -15.37 4.93 24.96
C SER A 65 -14.41 5.10 23.78
N PRO A 66 -13.71 4.05 23.35
CA PRO A 66 -12.94 4.10 22.12
C PRO A 66 -13.82 4.61 20.97
N PRO A 67 -13.27 5.41 20.04
CA PRO A 67 -14.01 5.78 18.84
C PRO A 67 -14.51 4.53 18.13
N ALA A 68 -15.75 4.59 17.66
CA ALA A 68 -16.35 3.49 16.93
C ALA A 68 -15.59 3.29 15.62
N ARG A 69 -15.14 2.06 15.37
CA ARG A 69 -14.50 1.67 14.11
C ARG A 69 -15.51 1.77 12.97
N LEU A 70 -15.11 2.40 11.87
CA LEU A 70 -15.93 2.54 10.66
C LEU A 70 -15.79 1.33 9.73
N SER A 71 -14.58 0.80 9.59
CA SER A 71 -14.31 -0.34 8.71
C SER A 71 -14.72 -1.66 9.36
N PRO A 72 -15.09 -2.67 8.55
CA PRO A 72 -15.15 -4.05 9.03
C PRO A 72 -13.79 -4.47 9.64
N PRO A 73 -13.79 -5.33 10.67
CA PRO A 73 -12.56 -5.86 11.24
C PRO A 73 -11.84 -6.76 10.23
N ILE A 74 -10.51 -6.75 10.29
CA ILE A 74 -9.67 -7.70 9.55
C ILE A 74 -9.82 -9.10 10.18
N PRO A 75 -9.89 -10.19 9.39
CA PRO A 75 -9.87 -11.55 9.89
C PRO A 75 -8.67 -11.84 10.80
N GLY A 76 -8.75 -12.91 11.59
CA GLY A 76 -7.75 -13.28 12.59
C GLY A 76 -6.35 -13.59 12.07
N ASP A 77 -6.17 -13.66 10.75
CA ASP A 77 -4.88 -13.87 10.08
C ASP A 77 -4.50 -12.62 9.25
N PRO A 78 -3.98 -11.54 9.87
CA PRO A 78 -3.52 -10.38 9.12
C PRO A 78 -2.36 -10.72 8.20
N LEU A 79 -2.37 -10.15 6.99
CA LEU A 79 -1.31 -10.36 6.01
C LEU A 79 -0.39 -9.13 5.96
N ASP A 80 0.84 -9.30 6.43
CA ASP A 80 1.82 -8.22 6.40
C ASP A 80 2.42 -8.03 5.00
N LEU A 81 1.88 -7.04 4.28
CA LEU A 81 2.39 -6.63 2.97
C LEU A 81 3.30 -5.40 3.04
N ALA A 82 3.68 -4.91 4.23
CA ALA A 82 4.42 -3.66 4.36
C ALA A 82 5.78 -3.68 3.62
N ALA A 83 6.43 -4.84 3.55
CA ALA A 83 7.68 -5.01 2.80
C ALA A 83 7.54 -4.69 1.30
N TYR A 84 6.33 -4.85 0.74
CA TYR A 84 6.07 -4.58 -0.68
C TYR A 84 5.77 -3.10 -0.97
N ALA A 85 5.67 -2.24 0.04
CA ALA A 85 5.50 -0.79 -0.19
C ALA A 85 6.72 -0.17 -0.90
N ALA A 86 7.93 -0.67 -0.63
CA ALA A 86 9.15 -0.25 -1.32
C ALA A 86 9.39 -1.00 -2.64
N HIS A 87 8.84 -2.21 -2.76
CA HIS A 87 9.05 -3.12 -3.89
C HIS A 87 7.72 -3.72 -4.38
N PRO A 88 6.80 -2.91 -4.94
CA PRO A 88 5.44 -3.36 -5.24
C PRO A 88 5.39 -4.42 -6.35
N CYS A 89 6.40 -4.49 -7.21
CA CYS A 89 6.45 -5.51 -8.26
C CYS A 89 6.79 -6.91 -7.73
N ASP A 90 7.31 -7.03 -6.50
CA ASP A 90 7.61 -8.32 -5.88
C ASP A 90 6.38 -8.95 -5.21
N LEU A 91 5.24 -8.23 -5.21
CA LEU A 91 3.96 -8.69 -4.67
C LEU A 91 3.48 -9.98 -5.35
N LEU A 92 3.74 -10.14 -6.64
CA LEU A 92 3.42 -11.35 -7.39
C LEU A 92 4.63 -11.79 -8.21
N PRO A 93 5.06 -13.05 -8.10
CA PRO A 93 6.18 -13.58 -8.86
C PRO A 93 5.74 -13.84 -10.31
N ALA A 94 6.71 -14.00 -11.21
CA ALA A 94 6.42 -14.34 -12.60
C ALA A 94 5.49 -15.56 -12.79
N PRO A 95 5.63 -16.70 -12.05
CA PRO A 95 4.74 -17.85 -12.23
C PRO A 95 3.27 -17.59 -11.91
N GLN A 96 2.95 -16.63 -11.02
CA GLN A 96 1.55 -16.27 -10.73
C GLN A 96 0.99 -15.32 -11.79
N LEU A 97 1.83 -14.42 -12.29
CA LEU A 97 1.50 -13.43 -13.33
C LEU A 97 1.14 -14.07 -14.68
N VAL A 98 1.65 -15.28 -14.98
CA VAL A 98 1.33 -16.01 -16.22
C VAL A 98 -0.17 -16.26 -16.38
N ARG A 99 -0.94 -16.40 -15.29
CA ARG A 99 -2.41 -16.58 -15.35
C ARG A 99 -3.13 -15.37 -15.95
N PHE A 100 -2.50 -14.20 -15.90
CA PHE A 100 -2.99 -12.94 -16.44
C PHE A 100 -2.28 -12.57 -17.75
N PHE A 101 -1.64 -13.56 -18.41
CA PHE A 101 -0.86 -13.39 -19.64
C PHE A 101 0.33 -12.40 -19.51
N ILE A 102 0.75 -12.10 -18.29
CA ILE A 102 1.87 -11.21 -18.01
C ILE A 102 3.15 -12.05 -17.96
N THR A 103 4.02 -11.87 -18.95
CA THR A 103 5.36 -12.53 -19.00
C THR A 103 6.53 -11.56 -18.91
N ARG A 104 6.24 -10.25 -18.95
CA ARG A 104 7.25 -9.20 -18.81
C ARG A 104 7.31 -8.70 -17.35
N PRO A 105 8.48 -8.27 -16.87
CA PRO A 105 8.59 -7.62 -15.57
C PRO A 105 7.67 -6.41 -15.46
N GLY A 106 7.14 -6.19 -14.25
CA GLY A 106 6.39 -4.98 -13.94
C GLY A 106 7.28 -3.75 -13.93
N THR A 107 6.68 -2.58 -14.11
CA THR A 107 7.37 -1.29 -14.06
C THR A 107 6.93 -0.54 -12.81
N VAL A 108 7.88 -0.12 -11.99
CA VAL A 108 7.62 0.72 -10.81
C VAL A 108 7.49 2.18 -11.23
N SER A 109 6.48 2.85 -10.70
CA SER A 109 6.25 4.29 -10.87
C SER A 109 5.77 4.91 -9.56
N ALA A 110 5.89 6.23 -9.41
CA ALA A 110 5.29 6.94 -8.29
C ALA A 110 3.78 7.11 -8.56
N GLY A 111 2.96 6.70 -7.60
CA GLY A 111 1.51 6.93 -7.56
C GLY A 111 1.13 7.87 -6.42
N ALA A 112 -0.17 8.18 -6.31
CA ALA A 112 -0.70 9.11 -5.29
C ALA A 112 -0.47 8.61 -3.86
N ASP A 113 -0.56 7.29 -3.66
CA ASP A 113 -0.49 6.64 -2.35
C ASP A 113 0.85 5.92 -2.10
N GLY A 114 1.84 6.07 -3.00
CA GLY A 114 3.16 5.46 -2.88
C GLY A 114 3.68 4.86 -4.19
N LEU A 115 4.70 4.00 -4.09
CA LEU A 115 5.20 3.28 -5.26
C LEU A 115 4.14 2.30 -5.76
N THR A 116 3.92 2.31 -7.08
CA THR A 116 2.94 1.48 -7.77
C THR A 116 3.66 0.65 -8.81
N CYS A 117 3.41 -0.67 -8.81
CA CYS A 117 3.83 -1.52 -9.91
C CYS A 117 2.74 -1.58 -10.97
N SER A 118 3.14 -1.51 -12.23
CA SER A 118 2.24 -1.71 -13.38
C SER A 118 2.70 -2.89 -14.23
N TRP A 119 1.76 -3.72 -14.67
CA TRP A 119 1.97 -4.79 -15.62
C TRP A 119 1.02 -4.66 -16.80
N THR A 120 1.51 -5.06 -17.96
CA THR A 120 0.73 -5.16 -19.19
C THR A 120 0.84 -6.59 -19.69
N PRO A 121 -0.28 -7.27 -19.99
CA PRO A 121 -0.25 -8.57 -20.65
C PRO A 121 0.65 -8.57 -21.89
N SER A 122 1.17 -9.74 -22.25
CA SER A 122 2.11 -9.87 -23.37
C SER A 122 1.40 -10.03 -24.71
N ASP A 123 0.13 -10.42 -24.70
CA ASP A 123 -0.75 -10.62 -25.85
C ASP A 123 -1.59 -9.39 -26.20
N THR A 124 -1.70 -8.40 -25.30
CA THR A 124 -2.44 -7.16 -25.53
C THR A 124 -1.79 -5.95 -24.86
N THR A 125 -1.93 -4.77 -25.47
CA THR A 125 -1.59 -3.47 -24.85
C THR A 125 -2.82 -2.72 -24.36
N ALA A 126 -4.01 -3.27 -24.59
CA ALA A 126 -5.28 -2.66 -24.20
C ALA A 126 -5.66 -2.97 -22.75
N MET A 127 -4.79 -3.63 -21.98
CA MET A 127 -5.04 -3.99 -20.59
C MET A 127 -3.85 -3.61 -19.71
N THR A 128 -4.10 -3.13 -18.49
CA THR A 128 -3.06 -2.80 -17.51
C THR A 128 -3.54 -3.17 -16.11
N TYR A 129 -2.66 -3.81 -15.36
CA TYR A 129 -2.84 -4.13 -13.95
C TYR A 129 -1.92 -3.22 -13.15
N ARG A 130 -2.41 -2.61 -12.07
CA ARG A 130 -1.57 -1.88 -11.12
C ARG A 130 -1.82 -2.37 -9.70
N ALA A 131 -0.75 -2.43 -8.93
CA ALA A 131 -0.80 -2.74 -7.51
C ALA A 131 0.09 -1.78 -6.73
N SER A 132 -0.40 -1.36 -5.57
CA SER A 132 0.37 -0.60 -4.58
C SER A 132 -0.02 -1.00 -3.17
N ILE A 133 0.87 -0.74 -2.22
CA ILE A 133 0.61 -0.98 -0.79
C ILE A 133 0.48 0.38 -0.11
N GLY A 134 -0.70 0.62 0.46
CA GLY A 134 -0.99 1.84 1.20
C GLY A 134 -0.92 1.62 2.71
N ALA A 135 -0.51 2.64 3.45
CA ALA A 135 -0.57 2.65 4.92
C ALA A 135 -2.00 2.98 5.42
N GLY A 136 -2.21 3.09 6.73
CA GLY A 136 -3.44 3.58 7.38
C GLY A 136 -4.66 2.66 7.35
N GLY A 137 -4.56 1.50 6.70
CA GLY A 137 -5.62 0.48 6.72
C GLY A 137 -6.93 0.93 6.07
N LEU A 138 -7.93 0.07 6.17
CA LEU A 138 -9.25 0.31 5.58
C LEU A 138 -10.01 1.42 6.31
N GLU A 139 -9.70 1.69 7.59
CA GLU A 139 -10.33 2.76 8.38
C GLU A 139 -10.15 4.12 7.70
N ARG A 140 -8.94 4.44 7.21
CA ARG A 140 -8.67 5.70 6.49
C ARG A 140 -9.42 5.80 5.16
N VAL A 141 -9.78 4.67 4.56
CA VAL A 141 -10.61 4.62 3.35
C VAL A 141 -12.06 4.93 3.72
N TYR A 142 -12.58 4.34 4.80
CA TYR A 142 -13.92 4.60 5.33
C TYR A 142 -14.09 6.05 5.80
N ASP A 143 -13.08 6.64 6.47
CA ASP A 143 -13.07 8.06 6.87
C ASP A 143 -13.26 9.01 5.68
N ARG A 144 -12.80 8.60 4.49
CA ARG A 144 -12.85 9.38 3.25
C ARG A 144 -13.95 8.91 2.31
N LYS A 145 -14.91 8.11 2.78
CA LYS A 145 -16.00 7.53 1.97
C LYS A 145 -16.69 8.54 1.06
N SER A 146 -16.95 9.76 1.55
CA SER A 146 -17.62 10.82 0.79
C SER A 146 -16.78 11.42 -0.35
N GLY A 147 -15.48 11.13 -0.40
CA GLY A 147 -14.56 11.59 -1.44
C GLY A 147 -14.42 10.67 -2.64
N PHE A 148 -15.04 9.48 -2.62
CA PHE A 148 -14.96 8.52 -3.72
C PHE A 148 -16.23 8.56 -4.58
N PRO A 149 -16.11 8.41 -5.92
CA PRO A 149 -17.26 8.40 -6.81
C PRO A 149 -18.15 7.17 -6.60
N VAL A 150 -17.54 6.05 -6.20
CA VAL A 150 -18.20 4.79 -5.82
C VAL A 150 -17.67 4.38 -4.45
N PHE A 151 -18.51 3.72 -3.64
CA PHE A 151 -18.06 3.11 -2.39
C PHE A 151 -18.93 1.90 -2.08
N GLU A 152 -18.50 0.74 -2.56
CA GLU A 152 -19.22 -0.52 -2.42
C GLU A 152 -18.38 -1.50 -1.61
N PRO A 153 -18.74 -1.75 -0.34
CA PRO A 153 -18.09 -2.78 0.45
C PRO A 153 -18.23 -4.16 -0.18
N THR A 154 -17.12 -4.89 -0.24
CA THR A 154 -17.02 -6.26 -0.75
C THR A 154 -16.01 -7.04 0.11
N ALA A 155 -15.62 -8.24 -0.32
CA ALA A 155 -14.54 -9.00 0.29
C ALA A 155 -13.77 -9.80 -0.76
N VAL A 156 -12.44 -9.84 -0.61
CA VAL A 156 -11.56 -10.67 -1.45
C VAL A 156 -10.88 -11.68 -0.55
N HIS A 157 -11.07 -12.97 -0.80
CA HIS A 157 -10.49 -14.05 0.02
C HIS A 157 -10.77 -13.88 1.53
N SER A 158 -11.99 -13.42 1.89
CA SER A 158 -12.43 -13.10 3.27
C SER A 158 -11.82 -11.83 3.89
N TYR A 159 -10.92 -11.13 3.20
CA TYR A 159 -10.44 -9.82 3.62
C TYR A 159 -11.45 -8.75 3.21
N PRO A 160 -11.82 -7.82 4.11
CA PRO A 160 -12.75 -6.76 3.78
C PRO A 160 -12.13 -5.83 2.73
N ALA A 161 -12.94 -5.48 1.74
CA ALA A 161 -12.51 -4.66 0.62
C ALA A 161 -13.60 -3.65 0.25
N VAL A 162 -13.25 -2.69 -0.60
CA VAL A 162 -14.18 -1.67 -1.11
C VAL A 162 -13.85 -1.37 -2.57
N HIS A 163 -14.85 -1.39 -3.43
CA HIS A 163 -14.75 -0.77 -4.76
C HIS A 163 -14.89 0.74 -4.62
N LEU A 164 -13.87 1.48 -5.07
CA LEU A 164 -13.82 2.94 -4.99
C LEU A 164 -14.13 3.61 -6.33
N GLU A 165 -13.87 2.91 -7.42
CA GLU A 165 -14.11 3.35 -8.78
C GLU A 165 -14.60 2.15 -9.59
N HIS A 166 -15.72 2.31 -10.30
CA HIS A 166 -16.29 1.28 -11.17
C HIS A 166 -16.97 1.94 -12.36
N VAL A 167 -16.33 1.86 -13.53
CA VAL A 167 -16.89 2.24 -14.82
C VAL A 167 -16.43 1.24 -15.87
N ALA A 168 -17.01 1.26 -17.08
CA ALA A 168 -16.61 0.35 -18.15
C ALA A 168 -15.09 0.42 -18.40
N GLY A 169 -14.41 -0.72 -18.34
CA GLY A 169 -12.98 -0.84 -18.51
C GLY A 169 -12.12 -0.26 -17.39
N HIS A 170 -12.68 0.15 -16.25
CA HIS A 170 -11.89 0.62 -15.13
C HIS A 170 -12.48 0.21 -13.79
N CYS A 171 -11.66 -0.42 -12.96
CA CYS A 171 -12.01 -0.67 -11.56
C CYS A 171 -10.83 -0.40 -10.63
N ARG A 172 -11.14 0.22 -9.49
CA ARG A 172 -10.23 0.34 -8.36
C ARG A 172 -10.83 -0.34 -7.14
N ILE A 173 -10.13 -1.34 -6.62
CA ILE A 173 -10.48 -2.05 -5.39
C ILE A 173 -9.38 -1.86 -4.35
N VAL A 174 -9.79 -1.56 -3.12
CA VAL A 174 -8.89 -1.48 -1.97
C VAL A 174 -9.25 -2.56 -0.96
N VAL A 175 -8.29 -3.41 -0.63
CA VAL A 175 -8.43 -4.52 0.31
C VAL A 175 -7.69 -4.20 1.59
N GLY A 176 -8.36 -4.32 2.74
CA GLY A 176 -7.70 -4.25 4.05
C GLY A 176 -7.00 -5.57 4.35
N VAL A 177 -5.68 -5.55 4.52
CA VAL A 177 -4.88 -6.75 4.83
C VAL A 177 -4.39 -6.79 6.28
N THR A 178 -4.24 -5.61 6.88
CA THR A 178 -4.06 -5.40 8.33
C THR A 178 -4.85 -4.17 8.75
N ASP A 179 -4.89 -3.86 10.04
CA ASP A 179 -5.50 -2.63 10.56
C ASP A 179 -4.81 -1.35 10.05
N SER A 180 -3.57 -1.46 9.56
CA SER A 180 -2.74 -0.32 9.13
C SER A 180 -2.23 -0.43 7.69
N THR A 181 -2.57 -1.50 6.96
CA THR A 181 -2.08 -1.75 5.60
C THR A 181 -3.23 -2.13 4.68
N ILE A 182 -3.22 -1.54 3.48
CA ILE A 182 -4.13 -1.87 2.39
C ILE A 182 -3.36 -2.36 1.16
N LEU A 183 -4.00 -3.23 0.39
CA LEU A 183 -3.64 -3.55 -0.98
C LEU A 183 -4.58 -2.79 -1.91
N ASP A 184 -4.03 -1.93 -2.76
CA ASP A 184 -4.78 -1.16 -3.75
C ASP A 184 -4.50 -1.72 -5.15
N ILE A 185 -5.55 -2.20 -5.81
CA ILE A 185 -5.49 -2.76 -7.16
C ILE A 185 -6.33 -1.89 -8.10
N VAL A 186 -5.71 -1.54 -9.23
CA VAL A 186 -6.39 -0.83 -10.32
C VAL A 186 -6.25 -1.63 -11.60
N ILE A 187 -7.37 -1.88 -12.28
CA ILE A 187 -7.41 -2.48 -13.62
C ILE A 187 -7.89 -1.43 -14.61
N ASP A 188 -7.19 -1.31 -15.73
CA ASP A 188 -7.66 -0.60 -16.91
C ASP A 188 -7.74 -1.57 -18.10
N ALA A 189 -8.93 -1.71 -18.69
CA ALA A 189 -9.16 -2.31 -19.99
C ALA A 189 -9.66 -1.20 -20.94
N ARG A 190 -9.01 -1.04 -22.09
CA ARG A 190 -9.31 0.03 -23.06
C ARG A 190 -10.03 -0.46 -24.30
N ASP A 191 -10.11 -1.77 -24.48
CA ASP A 191 -10.73 -2.43 -25.61
C ASP A 191 -12.03 -3.09 -25.16
N ALA A 192 -13.14 -2.64 -25.73
CA ALA A 192 -14.48 -3.11 -25.42
C ALA A 192 -14.76 -4.57 -25.83
N THR A 193 -13.82 -5.21 -26.54
CA THR A 193 -13.90 -6.64 -26.86
C THR A 193 -13.34 -7.53 -25.75
N LEU A 194 -12.63 -6.96 -24.78
CA LEU A 194 -12.09 -7.69 -23.63
C LEU A 194 -13.19 -7.93 -22.59
N ALA A 195 -13.28 -9.14 -22.03
CA ALA A 195 -14.22 -9.42 -20.94
C ALA A 195 -14.00 -8.51 -19.72
N ALA A 196 -12.73 -8.14 -19.43
CA ALA A 196 -12.39 -7.19 -18.38
C ALA A 196 -12.86 -5.75 -18.66
N TYR A 197 -13.31 -5.44 -19.88
CA TYR A 197 -13.97 -4.15 -20.15
C TYR A 197 -15.40 -4.13 -19.63
N ASP A 198 -16.11 -5.25 -19.80
CA ASP A 198 -17.50 -5.40 -19.35
C ASP A 198 -17.58 -5.56 -17.83
N ASP A 199 -16.65 -6.31 -17.22
CA ASP A 199 -16.56 -6.51 -15.77
C ASP A 199 -15.12 -6.32 -15.25
N PRO A 200 -14.65 -5.07 -15.13
CA PRO A 200 -13.30 -4.77 -14.66
C PRO A 200 -13.11 -5.10 -13.18
N CYS A 201 -14.17 -5.09 -12.38
CA CYS A 201 -14.07 -5.37 -10.95
C CYS A 201 -13.93 -6.86 -10.65
N ALA A 202 -14.59 -7.75 -11.40
CA ALA A 202 -14.32 -9.19 -11.28
C ALA A 202 -12.85 -9.52 -11.61
N GLU A 203 -12.27 -8.85 -12.61
CA GLU A 203 -10.86 -9.00 -12.93
C GLU A 203 -9.95 -8.44 -11.83
N ALA A 204 -10.30 -7.28 -11.26
CA ALA A 204 -9.57 -6.68 -10.15
C ALA A 204 -9.60 -7.56 -8.89
N GLU A 205 -10.75 -8.13 -8.56
CA GLU A 205 -10.93 -9.09 -7.45
C GLU A 205 -10.13 -10.36 -7.68
N SER A 206 -10.10 -10.89 -8.92
CA SER A 206 -9.28 -12.04 -9.30
C SER A 206 -7.78 -11.77 -9.10
N PHE A 207 -7.30 -10.61 -9.55
CA PHE A 207 -5.90 -10.21 -9.39
C PHE A 207 -5.52 -9.98 -7.91
N ALA A 208 -6.39 -9.31 -7.15
CA ALA A 208 -6.24 -9.15 -5.71
C ALA A 208 -6.21 -10.51 -4.99
N GLY A 209 -7.12 -11.42 -5.34
CA GLY A 209 -7.19 -12.77 -4.79
C GLY A 209 -5.92 -13.58 -5.06
N ALA A 210 -5.33 -13.46 -6.26
CA ALA A 210 -4.05 -14.08 -6.58
C ALA A 210 -2.91 -13.55 -5.69
N ALA A 211 -2.85 -12.23 -5.47
CA ALA A 211 -1.86 -11.62 -4.57
C ALA A 211 -2.02 -12.08 -3.13
N LEU A 212 -3.24 -12.01 -2.59
CA LEU A 212 -3.54 -12.42 -1.20
C LEU A 212 -3.31 -13.92 -1.00
N GLY A 213 -3.79 -14.76 -1.92
CA GLY A 213 -3.60 -16.21 -1.83
C GLY A 213 -2.13 -16.59 -1.89
N TYR A 214 -1.35 -15.98 -2.78
CA TYR A 214 0.07 -16.28 -2.88
C TYR A 214 0.87 -15.85 -1.64
N GLN A 215 0.59 -14.66 -1.13
CA GLN A 215 1.30 -14.11 0.04
C GLN A 215 0.85 -14.78 1.34
N GLY A 216 -0.43 -15.15 1.46
CA GLY A 216 -0.95 -15.89 2.61
C GLY A 216 -0.26 -17.24 2.83
N HIS A 217 0.18 -17.92 1.77
CA HIS A 217 0.96 -19.17 1.89
C HIS A 217 2.43 -18.97 2.29
N ARG A 218 2.88 -17.73 2.42
CA ARG A 218 4.27 -17.36 2.73
C ARG A 218 4.43 -16.66 4.06
N ALA A 219 3.33 -16.23 4.66
CA ALA A 219 3.34 -15.80 6.05
C ALA A 219 3.86 -16.96 6.92
N PRO A 220 4.90 -16.74 7.73
CA PRO A 220 5.52 -17.77 8.56
C PRO A 220 4.60 -18.31 9.66
#